data_AF-R1GRW3-F1
#
_entry.id   AF-R1GRW3-F1
#
_cell.length_a   1.000
_cell.length_b   1.000
_cell.length_c   1.000
_cell.angle_alpha   90.00
_cell.angle_beta   90.00
_cell.angle_gamma   90.00
#
_symmetry.space_group_name_H-M   'P 1'
#
loop_
_entity.id
_entity.type
_entity.pdbx_description
1 polymer ?
#
loop_
_entity_poly.entity_id
_entity_poly.type
_entity_poly.pdbx_seq_one_letter_code
_entity_poly.pdbx_strand_id
1 'polypeptide(L)'
;MDYCVQDESHRILRECILSDETLQIPQSISNAAENVTFIGDDVRPFLPSPSKMTESASALSALVSAAASAIAADRYGIEYQKVKVNTDLASVSLFSVILPTVDGAPFMENKKLREEIAKGNLYKVDKPIRAQSTNLYHTKDGKWYYLHGSLNPSVTMQMLGIDDTGEAVTHEDAVEVYKAKVAQWASSAIEETANLEYRQPGVVCHTHEEFLVSEQQTKGKVMSKEPLYTLRALPAPRSAWPPAAPRNVDFKPLAGIRVVDFSRVIAAPVVSKILAVLGAEVVKVSWSGLPDHGFLWVDLSAGKRDADINLKSDEGKEAFSALLKGADVLIDGYRPGVLQRLGFAPQVLRKINPSLVY
;
A
#
# COMPACT_ATOMS: atom_id res chain seq x y z
N MET A 1 11.96 -13.75 -30.47
CA MET A 1 10.49 -13.68 -30.31
C MET A 1 10.14 -12.23 -30.10
N ASP A 2 9.05 -11.78 -30.71
CA ASP A 2 8.50 -10.47 -30.42
C ASP A 2 8.08 -10.41 -28.94
N TYR A 3 8.18 -9.23 -28.34
CA TYR A 3 7.81 -9.04 -26.94
C TYR A 3 6.31 -9.29 -26.73
N CYS A 4 5.97 -10.02 -25.67
CA CYS A 4 4.60 -10.38 -25.30
C CYS A 4 4.42 -10.20 -23.78
N VAL A 5 3.45 -9.37 -23.38
CA VAL A 5 3.13 -9.07 -21.99
C VAL A 5 2.81 -10.34 -21.19
N GLN A 6 2.04 -11.26 -21.77
CA GLN A 6 1.60 -12.50 -21.13
C GLN A 6 2.80 -13.43 -20.89
N ASP A 7 3.68 -13.58 -21.88
CA ASP A 7 4.89 -14.40 -21.78
C ASP A 7 5.86 -13.81 -20.76
N GLU A 8 6.04 -12.49 -20.76
CA GLU A 8 6.90 -11.81 -19.79
C GLU A 8 6.33 -11.87 -18.36
N SER A 9 5.00 -11.78 -18.20
CA SER A 9 4.33 -11.99 -16.90
C SER A 9 4.58 -13.41 -16.37
N HIS A 10 4.50 -14.41 -17.24
CA HIS A 10 4.81 -15.79 -16.90
C HIS A 10 6.28 -15.95 -16.51
N ARG A 11 7.20 -15.35 -17.26
CA ARG A 11 8.63 -15.35 -16.96
C ARG A 11 8.93 -14.71 -15.60
N ILE A 12 8.36 -13.54 -15.30
CA ILE A 12 8.52 -12.87 -14.00
C ILE A 12 8.02 -13.75 -12.86
N LEU A 13 6.83 -14.37 -13.00
CA LEU A 13 6.30 -15.28 -11.98
C LEU A 13 7.24 -16.46 -11.73
N ARG A 14 7.69 -17.15 -12.79
CA ARG A 14 8.44 -18.41 -12.67
C ARG A 14 9.91 -18.22 -12.35
N GLU A 15 10.56 -17.34 -13.08
CA GLU A 15 12.02 -17.21 -13.12
C GLU A 15 12.53 -16.05 -12.25
N CYS A 16 11.65 -15.22 -11.70
CA CYS A 16 12.04 -14.16 -10.79
C CYS A 16 11.41 -14.35 -9.41
N ILE A 17 10.11 -14.60 -9.31
CA ILE A 17 9.42 -14.70 -8.02
C ILE A 17 9.54 -16.11 -7.43
N LEU A 18 9.04 -17.13 -8.12
CA LEU A 18 8.96 -18.49 -7.57
C LEU A 18 10.33 -19.19 -7.46
N SER A 19 11.33 -18.74 -8.21
CA SER A 19 12.70 -19.24 -8.14
C SER A 19 13.57 -18.50 -7.13
N ASP A 20 13.09 -17.41 -6.51
CA ASP A 20 13.84 -16.68 -5.50
C ASP A 20 13.67 -17.34 -4.12
N GLU A 21 14.67 -18.12 -3.73
CA GLU A 21 14.73 -18.81 -2.44
C GLU A 21 14.68 -17.84 -1.24
N THR A 22 15.09 -16.58 -1.42
CA THR A 22 15.07 -15.59 -0.34
C THR A 22 13.65 -15.21 0.09
N LEU A 23 12.68 -15.37 -0.82
CA LEU A 23 11.27 -15.16 -0.52
C LEU A 23 10.67 -16.31 0.29
N GLN A 24 11.29 -17.49 0.33
CA GLN A 24 10.80 -18.64 1.10
C GLN A 24 9.33 -19.01 0.75
N ILE A 25 8.97 -18.92 -0.53
CA ILE A 25 7.62 -19.26 -1.00
C ILE A 25 7.38 -20.77 -0.80
N PRO A 26 6.29 -21.18 -0.11
CA PRO A 26 5.98 -22.59 0.09
C PRO A 26 5.82 -23.36 -1.24
N GLN A 27 6.34 -24.59 -1.29
CA GLN A 27 6.24 -25.44 -2.48
C GLN A 27 4.80 -25.66 -2.95
N SER A 28 3.82 -25.69 -2.04
CA SER A 28 2.40 -25.80 -2.40
C SER A 28 1.90 -24.64 -3.25
N ILE A 29 2.43 -23.42 -3.04
CA ILE A 29 2.12 -22.25 -3.86
C ILE A 29 2.78 -22.39 -5.25
N SER A 30 4.04 -22.84 -5.30
CA SER A 30 4.74 -23.08 -6.57
C SER A 30 4.03 -24.14 -7.43
N ASN A 31 3.56 -25.22 -6.81
CA ASN A 31 2.79 -26.27 -7.47
C ASN A 31 1.42 -25.74 -7.94
N ALA A 32 0.69 -24.99 -7.11
CA ALA A 32 -0.58 -24.39 -7.50
C ALA A 32 -0.41 -23.40 -8.66
N ALA A 33 0.73 -22.70 -8.73
CA ALA A 33 1.03 -21.78 -9.82
C ALA A 33 1.11 -22.48 -11.18
N GLU A 34 1.40 -23.79 -11.27
CA GLU A 34 1.36 -24.59 -12.53
C GLU A 34 0.02 -24.50 -13.26
N ASN A 35 -1.06 -24.26 -12.51
CA ASN A 35 -2.40 -24.13 -13.06
C ASN A 35 -2.80 -22.68 -13.41
N VAL A 36 -1.86 -21.72 -13.32
CA VAL A 36 -2.10 -20.32 -13.66
C VAL A 36 -1.69 -20.06 -15.11
N THR A 37 -2.58 -19.42 -15.86
CA THR A 37 -2.36 -18.99 -17.25
C THR A 37 -2.60 -17.50 -17.38
N PHE A 38 -1.85 -16.84 -18.27
CA PHE A 38 -2.02 -15.42 -18.57
C PHE A 38 -2.83 -15.28 -19.85
N ILE A 39 -3.83 -14.41 -19.81
CA ILE A 39 -4.70 -14.06 -20.95
C ILE A 39 -4.75 -12.53 -21.07
N GLY A 40 -5.17 -12.00 -22.21
CA GLY A 40 -5.40 -10.57 -22.42
C GLY A 40 -5.61 -10.28 -23.89
N ASP A 41 -6.16 -9.12 -24.20
CA ASP A 41 -6.45 -8.67 -25.55
C ASP A 41 -5.22 -7.98 -26.18
N ASP A 42 -4.46 -7.19 -25.40
CA ASP A 42 -3.20 -6.58 -25.87
C ASP A 42 -1.99 -7.40 -25.39
N VAL A 43 -1.03 -7.58 -26.31
CA VAL A 43 0.24 -8.28 -26.06
C VAL A 43 1.38 -7.30 -25.80
N ARG A 44 1.13 -5.99 -25.89
CA ARG A 44 2.15 -4.94 -25.73
C ARG A 44 1.91 -4.14 -24.43
N PRO A 45 2.98 -3.63 -23.80
CA PRO A 45 2.84 -2.70 -22.70
C PRO A 45 2.15 -1.43 -23.19
N PHE A 46 1.22 -0.91 -22.39
CA PHE A 46 0.54 0.36 -22.68
C PHE A 46 0.84 1.46 -21.67
N LEU A 47 1.37 1.12 -20.49
CA LEU A 47 1.71 2.10 -19.47
C LEU A 47 3.00 2.82 -19.86
N PRO A 48 3.01 4.17 -19.96
CA PRO A 48 4.18 4.95 -20.35
C PRO A 48 5.17 5.03 -19.18
N SER A 49 5.78 3.90 -18.86
CA SER A 49 6.71 3.72 -17.76
C SER A 49 7.92 2.94 -18.25
N PRO A 50 9.14 3.28 -17.79
CA PRO A 50 10.33 2.47 -18.09
C PRO A 50 10.30 1.11 -17.35
N SER A 51 9.35 0.91 -16.43
CA SER A 51 9.18 -0.31 -15.65
C SER A 51 8.12 -1.23 -16.26
N LYS A 52 8.32 -2.55 -16.14
CA LYS A 52 7.38 -3.61 -16.54
C LYS A 52 6.18 -3.71 -15.60
N MET A 53 5.36 -2.65 -15.58
CA MET A 53 4.28 -2.48 -14.60
C MET A 53 3.15 -3.48 -14.81
N THR A 54 2.68 -3.64 -16.04
CA THR A 54 1.61 -4.58 -16.40
C THR A 54 2.03 -6.01 -16.08
N GLU A 55 3.24 -6.38 -16.47
CA GLU A 55 3.76 -7.74 -16.33
C GLU A 55 3.98 -8.09 -14.86
N SER A 56 4.55 -7.15 -14.09
CA SER A 56 4.75 -7.31 -12.65
C SER A 56 3.42 -7.40 -11.89
N ALA A 57 2.45 -6.53 -12.21
CA ALA A 57 1.13 -6.57 -11.59
C ALA A 57 0.39 -7.89 -11.89
N SER A 58 0.53 -8.39 -13.12
CA SER A 58 -0.02 -9.67 -13.55
C SER A 58 0.64 -10.83 -12.80
N ALA A 59 1.98 -10.84 -12.71
CA ALA A 59 2.72 -11.87 -11.99
C ALA A 59 2.39 -11.89 -10.48
N LEU A 60 2.26 -10.72 -9.85
CA LEU A 60 1.85 -10.63 -8.44
C LEU A 60 0.40 -11.09 -8.23
N SER A 61 -0.50 -10.76 -9.16
CA SER A 61 -1.88 -11.28 -9.13
C SER A 61 -1.91 -12.81 -9.29
N ALA A 62 -1.05 -13.36 -10.14
CA ALA A 62 -0.87 -14.80 -10.29
C ALA A 62 -0.36 -15.44 -8.99
N LEU A 63 0.63 -14.83 -8.33
CA LEU A 63 1.14 -15.31 -7.04
C LEU A 63 0.04 -15.35 -5.97
N VAL A 64 -0.77 -14.28 -5.85
CA VAL A 64 -1.92 -14.24 -4.93
C VAL A 64 -2.92 -15.34 -5.26
N SER A 65 -3.20 -15.59 -6.54
CA SER A 65 -4.13 -16.63 -6.96
C SER A 65 -3.62 -18.05 -6.68
N ALA A 66 -2.32 -18.29 -6.85
CA ALA A 66 -1.68 -19.56 -6.53
C ALA A 66 -1.70 -19.81 -5.01
N ALA A 67 -1.43 -18.78 -4.21
CA ALA A 67 -1.54 -18.84 -2.76
C ALA A 67 -2.97 -19.16 -2.31
N ALA A 68 -3.95 -18.46 -2.88
CA ALA A 68 -5.37 -18.70 -2.65
C ALA A 68 -5.77 -20.15 -2.99
N SER A 69 -5.34 -20.66 -4.14
CA SER A 69 -5.61 -22.04 -4.55
C SER A 69 -4.93 -23.07 -3.65
N ALA A 70 -3.69 -22.83 -3.21
CA ALA A 70 -2.98 -23.73 -2.32
C ALA A 70 -3.66 -23.82 -0.94
N ILE A 71 -4.08 -22.67 -0.40
CA ILE A 71 -4.84 -22.61 0.87
C ILE A 71 -6.18 -23.32 0.73
N ALA A 72 -6.92 -23.09 -0.36
CA ALA A 72 -8.21 -23.75 -0.58
C ALA A 72 -8.06 -25.28 -0.71
N ALA A 73 -7.02 -25.75 -1.40
CA ALA A 73 -6.73 -27.18 -1.52
C ALA A 73 -6.42 -27.82 -0.15
N ASP A 74 -5.53 -27.21 0.64
CA ASP A 74 -5.20 -27.67 2.01
C ASP A 74 -6.44 -27.71 2.91
N ARG A 75 -7.25 -26.64 2.86
CA ARG A 75 -8.37 -26.46 3.77
C ARG A 75 -9.60 -27.30 3.43
N TYR A 76 -9.87 -27.47 2.14
CA TYR A 76 -11.12 -28.07 1.65
C TYR A 76 -10.91 -29.43 0.98
N GLY A 77 -9.68 -29.89 0.82
CA GLY A 77 -9.37 -31.17 0.16
C GLY A 77 -9.72 -31.16 -1.34
N ILE A 78 -9.73 -29.99 -1.97
CA ILE A 78 -9.97 -29.82 -3.40
C ILE A 78 -8.65 -29.79 -4.18
N GLU A 79 -8.70 -30.05 -5.48
CA GLU A 79 -7.52 -29.91 -6.35
C GLU A 79 -7.10 -28.45 -6.52
N TYR A 80 -5.86 -28.22 -6.98
CA TYR A 80 -5.44 -26.88 -7.37
C TYR A 80 -6.27 -26.36 -8.55
N GLN A 81 -6.76 -25.14 -8.42
CA GLN A 81 -7.71 -24.54 -9.36
C GLN A 81 -7.00 -24.04 -10.62
N LYS A 82 -7.66 -24.17 -11.77
CA LYS A 82 -7.21 -23.54 -13.02
C LYS A 82 -7.53 -22.05 -12.98
N VAL A 83 -6.51 -21.21 -13.00
CA VAL A 83 -6.66 -19.75 -12.90
C VAL A 83 -6.26 -19.09 -14.22
N LYS A 84 -7.04 -18.10 -14.64
CA LYS A 84 -6.70 -17.20 -15.73
C LYS A 84 -6.47 -15.80 -15.16
N VAL A 85 -5.25 -15.28 -15.29
CA VAL A 85 -4.92 -13.91 -14.94
C VAL A 85 -5.02 -13.08 -16.21
N ASN A 86 -5.95 -12.12 -16.22
CA ASN A 86 -6.10 -11.19 -17.33
C ASN A 86 -5.14 -10.00 -17.15
N THR A 87 -4.22 -9.81 -18.08
CA THR A 87 -3.16 -8.79 -18.03
C THR A 87 -3.70 -7.37 -18.20
N ASP A 88 -4.80 -7.20 -18.93
CA ASP A 88 -5.47 -5.91 -19.11
C ASP A 88 -6.12 -5.48 -17.78
N LEU A 89 -6.85 -6.41 -17.14
CA LEU A 89 -7.46 -6.17 -15.82
C LEU A 89 -6.40 -5.95 -14.73
N ALA A 90 -5.31 -6.70 -14.75
CA ALA A 90 -4.20 -6.49 -13.82
C ALA A 90 -3.60 -5.07 -13.97
N SER A 91 -3.50 -4.58 -15.21
CA SER A 91 -3.01 -3.22 -15.46
C SER A 91 -4.00 -2.15 -14.99
N VAL A 92 -5.28 -2.33 -15.29
CA VAL A 92 -6.35 -1.45 -14.82
C VAL A 92 -6.42 -1.41 -13.29
N SER A 93 -6.11 -2.52 -12.61
CA SER A 93 -6.09 -2.60 -11.14
C SER A 93 -5.09 -1.65 -10.49
N LEU A 94 -4.02 -1.24 -11.19
CA LEU A 94 -3.05 -0.25 -10.70
C LEU A 94 -3.68 1.15 -10.52
N PHE A 95 -4.84 1.37 -11.16
CA PHE A 95 -5.63 2.60 -11.08
C PHE A 95 -6.95 2.39 -10.35
N SER A 96 -7.12 1.29 -9.60
CA SER A 96 -8.42 0.90 -9.02
C SER A 96 -9.11 1.97 -8.19
N VAL A 97 -8.35 2.90 -7.60
CA VAL A 97 -8.87 3.97 -6.74
C VAL A 97 -9.63 5.06 -7.49
N ILE A 98 -9.45 5.20 -8.80
CA ILE A 98 -10.17 6.20 -9.63
C ILE A 98 -11.34 5.59 -10.43
N LEU A 99 -11.47 4.28 -10.43
CA LEU A 99 -12.46 3.52 -11.19
C LEU A 99 -13.82 3.25 -10.52
N PRO A 100 -14.02 3.39 -9.18
CA PRO A 100 -15.29 3.00 -8.59
C PRO A 100 -16.46 3.80 -9.16
N THR A 101 -17.58 3.12 -9.37
CA THR A 101 -18.84 3.73 -9.76
C THR A 101 -19.91 3.45 -8.72
N VAL A 102 -20.83 4.39 -8.52
CA VAL A 102 -22.05 4.21 -7.74
C VAL A 102 -23.23 4.41 -8.67
N ASP A 103 -24.08 3.40 -8.79
CA ASP A 103 -25.26 3.42 -9.67
C ASP A 103 -24.93 3.77 -11.14
N GLY A 104 -23.77 3.33 -11.63
CA GLY A 104 -23.30 3.56 -13.00
C GLY A 104 -22.60 4.89 -13.26
N ALA A 105 -22.53 5.79 -12.27
CA ALA A 105 -21.81 7.06 -12.35
C ALA A 105 -20.49 7.02 -11.56
N PRO A 106 -19.46 7.80 -11.93
CA PRO A 106 -18.24 7.94 -11.14
C PRO A 106 -18.54 8.29 -9.67
N PHE A 107 -17.88 7.63 -8.72
CA PHE A 107 -18.21 7.75 -7.30
C PHE A 107 -18.12 9.18 -6.75
N MET A 108 -17.30 10.04 -7.37
CA MET A 108 -17.16 11.46 -6.99
C MET A 108 -18.43 12.29 -7.28
N GLU A 109 -19.32 11.82 -8.15
CA GLU A 109 -20.62 12.48 -8.36
C GLU A 109 -21.58 12.25 -7.18
N ASN A 110 -21.35 11.18 -6.40
CA ASN A 110 -22.16 10.88 -5.23
C ASN A 110 -21.86 11.88 -4.09
N LYS A 111 -22.87 12.71 -3.76
CA LYS A 111 -22.75 13.75 -2.72
C LYS A 111 -22.35 13.18 -1.36
N LYS A 112 -22.96 12.08 -0.92
CA LYS A 112 -22.68 11.46 0.38
C LYS A 112 -21.23 10.97 0.46
N LEU A 113 -20.74 10.32 -0.59
CA LEU A 113 -19.34 9.90 -0.62
C LEU A 113 -18.37 11.07 -0.57
N ARG A 114 -18.64 12.17 -1.29
CA ARG A 114 -17.81 13.38 -1.19
C ARG A 114 -17.75 13.95 0.22
N GLU A 115 -18.88 14.00 0.92
CA GLU A 115 -18.96 14.47 2.30
C GLU A 115 -18.17 13.56 3.25
N GLU A 116 -18.25 12.23 3.08
CA GLU A 116 -17.44 11.28 3.84
C GLU A 116 -15.95 11.42 3.54
N ILE A 117 -15.55 11.45 2.27
CA ILE A 117 -14.16 11.63 1.81
C ILE A 117 -13.53 12.89 2.41
N ALA A 118 -14.29 13.99 2.47
CA ALA A 118 -13.82 15.26 3.01
C ALA A 118 -13.39 15.16 4.49
N LYS A 119 -13.93 14.20 5.26
CA LYS A 119 -13.57 14.00 6.67
C LYS A 119 -12.12 13.58 6.87
N GLY A 120 -11.52 12.87 5.91
CA GLY A 120 -10.10 12.49 5.98
C GLY A 120 -9.15 13.67 5.72
N ASN A 121 -9.63 14.71 5.04
CA ASN A 121 -8.84 15.83 4.57
C ASN A 121 -8.70 16.95 5.62
N LEU A 122 -8.20 16.60 6.81
CA LEU A 122 -8.11 17.54 7.94
C LEU A 122 -7.21 18.75 7.67
N TYR A 123 -6.25 18.63 6.75
CA TYR A 123 -5.29 19.68 6.40
C TYR A 123 -5.52 20.29 5.01
N LYS A 124 -6.68 20.06 4.40
CA LYS A 124 -7.11 20.68 3.12
C LYS A 124 -6.08 20.50 2.00
N VAL A 125 -5.54 19.29 1.87
CA VAL A 125 -4.43 18.93 0.97
C VAL A 125 -4.77 19.08 -0.51
N ASP A 126 -6.06 19.14 -0.83
CA ASP A 126 -6.65 19.32 -2.15
C ASP A 126 -6.67 20.78 -2.63
N LYS A 127 -6.53 21.77 -1.74
CA LYS A 127 -6.38 23.17 -2.14
C LYS A 127 -5.19 23.31 -3.10
N PRO A 128 -5.31 24.02 -4.23
CA PRO A 128 -4.24 24.12 -5.24
C PRO A 128 -2.87 24.45 -4.65
N ILE A 129 -2.76 25.50 -3.83
CA ILE A 129 -1.49 25.88 -3.19
C ILE A 129 -0.96 24.81 -2.23
N ARG A 130 -1.81 24.05 -1.54
CA ARG A 130 -1.37 23.00 -0.62
C ARG A 130 -1.00 21.71 -1.37
N ALA A 131 -1.73 21.38 -2.43
CA ALA A 131 -1.48 20.22 -3.27
C ALA A 131 -0.08 20.27 -3.91
N GLN A 132 0.39 21.46 -4.30
CA GLN A 132 1.71 21.67 -4.90
C GLN A 132 2.90 21.41 -3.97
N SER A 133 2.65 21.18 -2.67
CA SER A 133 3.67 20.67 -1.75
C SER A 133 4.14 19.24 -2.07
N THR A 134 3.43 18.51 -2.94
CA THR A 134 3.82 17.17 -3.40
C THR A 134 3.97 17.15 -4.91
N ASN A 135 5.16 17.54 -5.41
CA ASN A 135 5.44 17.63 -6.85
C ASN A 135 6.96 17.68 -7.12
N LEU A 136 7.34 17.62 -8.40
CA LEU A 136 8.71 17.74 -8.89
C LEU A 136 9.04 19.18 -9.28
N TYR A 137 10.17 19.70 -8.80
CA TYR A 137 10.66 21.03 -9.16
C TYR A 137 12.18 21.03 -9.42
N HIS A 138 12.63 21.98 -10.24
CA HIS A 138 14.06 22.21 -10.44
C HIS A 138 14.67 22.99 -9.28
N THR A 139 15.86 22.54 -8.85
CA THR A 139 16.69 23.20 -7.84
C THR A 139 17.69 24.16 -8.51
N LYS A 140 18.34 25.00 -7.69
CA LYS A 140 19.34 26.00 -8.13
C LYS A 140 20.50 25.40 -8.91
N ASP A 141 20.89 24.18 -8.56
CA ASP A 141 21.97 23.41 -9.18
C ASP A 141 21.49 22.54 -10.37
N GLY A 142 20.26 22.78 -10.86
CA GLY A 142 19.73 22.17 -12.08
C GLY A 142 19.19 20.75 -11.92
N LYS A 143 19.21 20.19 -10.70
CA LYS A 143 18.63 18.87 -10.43
C LYS A 143 17.12 18.95 -10.24
N TRP A 144 16.46 17.80 -10.39
CA TRP A 144 15.06 17.65 -10.01
C TRP A 144 14.98 17.22 -8.55
N TYR A 145 14.03 17.80 -7.82
CA TYR A 145 13.75 17.45 -6.44
C TYR A 145 12.26 17.13 -6.30
N TYR A 146 11.97 15.95 -5.76
CA TYR A 146 10.61 15.56 -5.39
C TYR A 146 10.31 16.06 -3.99
N LEU A 147 9.51 17.11 -3.94
CA LEU A 147 8.95 17.66 -2.71
C LEU A 147 7.74 16.80 -2.29
N HIS A 148 7.54 16.57 -0.99
CA HIS A 148 6.36 15.86 -0.51
C HIS A 148 5.77 16.52 0.75
N GLY A 149 4.48 16.90 0.67
CA GLY A 149 3.75 17.61 1.73
C GLY A 149 3.17 16.72 2.81
N SER A 150 3.27 15.39 2.64
CA SER A 150 2.62 14.42 3.51
C SER A 150 1.10 14.68 3.58
N LEU A 151 0.44 14.18 4.62
CA LEU A 151 -0.95 14.52 4.89
C LEU A 151 -1.11 15.87 5.61
N ASN A 152 -0.02 16.64 5.81
CA ASN A 152 -0.05 17.98 6.40
C ASN A 152 0.95 18.90 5.67
N PRO A 153 0.55 19.50 4.54
CA PRO A 153 1.39 20.37 3.71
C PRO A 153 1.99 21.58 4.43
N SER A 154 1.39 22.00 5.55
CA SER A 154 1.75 23.23 6.24
C SER A 154 3.22 23.26 6.66
N VAL A 155 3.80 22.12 7.01
CA VAL A 155 5.21 22.02 7.43
C VAL A 155 6.14 22.28 6.25
N THR A 156 5.87 21.66 5.11
CA THR A 156 6.63 21.87 3.87
C THR A 156 6.45 23.29 3.34
N MET A 157 5.25 23.84 3.44
CA MET A 157 4.97 25.24 3.08
C MET A 157 5.75 26.21 3.96
N GLN A 158 5.75 26.00 5.28
CA GLN A 158 6.52 26.80 6.23
C GLN A 158 8.02 26.76 5.92
N MET A 159 8.56 25.59 5.61
CA MET A 159 9.97 25.41 5.20
C MET A 159 10.33 26.28 3.99
N LEU A 160 9.43 26.37 3.00
CA LEU A 160 9.62 27.16 1.78
C LEU A 160 9.20 28.64 1.93
N GLY A 161 8.65 29.03 3.08
CA GLY A 161 8.08 30.35 3.29
C GLY A 161 6.91 30.65 2.33
N ILE A 162 6.02 29.68 2.16
CA ILE A 162 4.77 29.77 1.38
C ILE A 162 3.61 29.86 2.38
N ASP A 163 2.73 30.86 2.22
CA ASP A 163 1.48 30.98 2.97
C ASP A 163 0.26 30.59 2.12
N ASP A 164 -0.87 30.30 2.78
CA ASP A 164 -2.17 30.11 2.12
C ASP A 164 -3.27 31.02 2.68
N THR A 165 -2.86 32.15 3.26
CA THR A 165 -3.78 33.14 3.85
C THR A 165 -4.27 34.18 2.85
N GLY A 166 -3.59 34.30 1.71
CA GLY A 166 -3.97 35.17 0.61
C GLY A 166 -5.18 34.68 -0.18
N GLU A 167 -5.41 35.31 -1.33
CA GLU A 167 -6.47 34.93 -2.26
C GLU A 167 -6.26 33.50 -2.79
N ALA A 168 -7.36 32.84 -3.16
CA ALA A 168 -7.30 31.52 -3.74
C ALA A 168 -6.58 31.58 -5.09
N VAL A 169 -5.54 30.76 -5.24
CA VAL A 169 -4.76 30.65 -6.47
C VAL A 169 -5.20 29.45 -7.30
N THR A 170 -4.98 29.53 -8.61
CA THR A 170 -5.18 28.40 -9.52
C THR A 170 -4.11 27.32 -9.31
N HIS A 171 -4.27 26.18 -10.00
CA HIS A 171 -3.25 25.13 -9.99
C HIS A 171 -1.95 25.63 -10.60
N GLU A 172 -2.04 26.33 -11.73
CA GLU A 172 -0.93 26.87 -12.50
C GLU A 172 -0.16 27.93 -11.70
N ASP A 173 -0.87 28.86 -11.05
CA ASP A 173 -0.26 29.88 -10.20
C ASP A 173 0.48 29.24 -9.01
N ALA A 174 -0.13 28.22 -8.39
CA ALA A 174 0.50 27.49 -7.31
C ALA A 174 1.80 26.80 -7.76
N VAL A 175 1.83 26.19 -8.96
CA VAL A 175 3.03 25.58 -9.52
C VAL A 175 4.15 26.60 -9.66
N GLU A 176 3.85 27.80 -10.18
CA GLU A 176 4.87 28.85 -10.36
C GLU A 176 5.40 29.38 -9.01
N VAL A 177 4.56 29.46 -7.96
CA VAL A 177 5.01 29.80 -6.60
C VAL A 177 6.04 28.78 -6.12
N TYR A 178 5.74 27.49 -6.19
CA TYR A 178 6.64 26.45 -5.69
C TYR A 178 7.92 26.36 -6.52
N LYS A 179 7.82 26.47 -7.85
CA LYS A 179 8.97 26.52 -8.75
C LYS A 179 9.91 27.66 -8.38
N ALA A 180 9.40 28.87 -8.13
CA ALA A 180 10.21 30.01 -7.74
C ALA A 180 10.86 29.82 -6.36
N LYS A 181 10.20 29.13 -5.43
CA LYS A 181 10.76 28.84 -4.09
C LYS A 181 11.82 27.75 -4.13
N VAL A 182 11.56 26.62 -4.79
CA VAL A 182 12.51 25.48 -4.84
C VAL A 182 13.76 25.83 -5.66
N ALA A 183 13.63 26.65 -6.71
CA ALA A 183 14.77 27.10 -7.53
C ALA A 183 15.82 27.93 -6.75
N GLN A 184 15.52 28.37 -5.52
CA GLN A 184 16.47 29.08 -4.66
C GLN A 184 17.40 28.14 -3.88
N TRP A 185 17.06 26.85 -3.79
CA TRP A 185 17.78 25.86 -3.00
C TRP A 185 18.73 25.02 -3.85
N ALA A 186 19.92 24.71 -3.33
CA ALA A 186 20.70 23.59 -3.86
C ALA A 186 20.02 22.25 -3.47
N SER A 187 20.10 21.23 -4.32
CA SER A 187 19.37 19.98 -4.12
C SER A 187 19.72 19.26 -2.80
N SER A 188 20.99 19.28 -2.40
CA SER A 188 21.44 18.69 -1.13
C SER A 188 20.93 19.46 0.08
N ALA A 189 20.93 20.79 0.01
CA ALA A 189 20.49 21.65 1.12
C ALA A 189 18.99 21.49 1.39
N ILE A 190 18.15 21.51 0.34
CA ILE A 190 16.71 21.27 0.52
C ILE A 190 16.42 19.85 1.01
N GLU A 191 17.17 18.84 0.55
CA GLU A 191 17.02 17.46 1.04
C GLU A 191 17.36 17.35 2.52
N GLU A 192 18.47 17.94 2.95
CA GLU A 192 18.91 17.93 4.35
C GLU A 192 17.91 18.68 5.26
N THR A 193 17.55 19.91 4.89
CA THR A 193 16.59 20.72 5.66
C THR A 193 15.22 20.04 5.75
N ALA A 194 14.69 19.52 4.63
CA ALA A 194 13.41 18.82 4.64
C ALA A 194 13.44 17.59 5.57
N ASN A 195 14.42 16.69 5.39
CA ASN A 195 14.43 15.40 6.09
C ASN A 195 14.91 15.49 7.55
N LEU A 196 15.91 16.32 7.84
CA LEU A 196 16.55 16.38 9.17
C LEU A 196 15.89 17.42 10.08
N GLU A 197 15.60 18.61 9.56
CA GLU A 197 15.07 19.71 10.36
C GLU A 197 13.54 19.68 10.42
N TYR A 198 12.88 19.65 9.27
CA TYR A 198 11.42 19.72 9.18
C TYR A 198 10.72 18.36 9.26
N ARG A 199 11.49 17.26 9.22
CA ARG A 199 10.99 15.87 9.23
C ARG A 199 9.94 15.62 8.13
N GLN A 200 10.09 16.30 6.99
CA GLN A 200 9.27 16.09 5.80
C GLN A 200 10.02 15.23 4.80
N PRO A 201 9.32 14.28 4.16
CA PRO A 201 9.89 13.52 3.07
C PRO A 201 10.16 14.44 1.88
N GLY A 202 11.28 14.20 1.23
CA GLY A 202 11.62 14.78 -0.06
C GLY A 202 12.96 14.22 -0.51
N VAL A 203 13.16 14.11 -1.82
CA VAL A 203 14.31 13.39 -2.36
C VAL A 203 14.81 14.01 -3.65
N VAL A 204 16.13 14.06 -3.81
CA VAL A 204 16.75 14.41 -5.09
C VAL A 204 16.47 13.31 -6.10
N CYS A 205 16.00 13.67 -7.29
CA CYS A 205 15.81 12.72 -8.36
C CYS A 205 17.16 12.41 -9.01
N HIS A 206 17.51 11.13 -9.02
CA HIS A 206 18.73 10.62 -9.62
C HIS A 206 18.41 9.89 -10.92
N THR A 207 19.33 9.98 -11.88
CA THR A 207 19.41 9.00 -12.97
C THR A 207 19.69 7.60 -12.40
N HIS A 208 19.48 6.56 -13.21
CA HIS A 208 19.75 5.19 -12.79
C HIS A 208 21.22 5.02 -12.39
N GLU A 209 22.14 5.54 -13.20
CA GLU A 209 23.58 5.51 -12.95
C GLU A 209 23.91 6.24 -11.65
N GLU A 210 23.41 7.46 -11.43
CA GLU A 210 23.62 8.22 -10.20
C GLU A 210 23.04 7.53 -8.97
N PHE A 211 21.90 6.85 -9.09
CA PHE A 211 21.35 6.05 -7.99
C PHE A 211 22.28 4.90 -7.60
N LEU A 212 22.96 4.30 -8.59
CA LEU A 212 23.95 3.25 -8.36
C LEU A 212 25.33 3.79 -7.90
N VAL A 213 25.65 5.09 -8.12
CA VAL A 213 26.97 5.71 -7.84
C VAL A 213 27.00 7.00 -6.98
N SER A 214 25.94 7.44 -6.32
CA SER A 214 25.92 8.59 -5.37
C SER A 214 26.53 8.30 -3.98
N GLU A 215 26.66 9.23 -3.01
CA GLU A 215 26.93 8.87 -1.58
C GLU A 215 25.71 8.16 -0.94
N GLN A 216 24.51 8.41 -1.49
CA GLN A 216 23.34 7.53 -1.42
C GLN A 216 23.61 6.10 -1.99
N GLN A 217 24.77 5.82 -2.60
CA GLN A 217 25.25 4.49 -3.03
C GLN A 217 25.04 3.45 -1.95
N THR A 218 25.32 3.80 -0.69
CA THR A 218 25.16 2.85 0.39
C THR A 218 23.70 2.42 0.48
N LYS A 219 22.73 3.31 0.25
CA LYS A 219 21.30 2.96 0.25
C LYS A 219 20.91 2.19 -1.01
N GLY A 220 21.28 2.64 -2.22
CA GLY A 220 20.93 1.93 -3.46
C GLY A 220 21.52 0.51 -3.54
N LYS A 221 22.80 0.36 -3.20
CA LYS A 221 23.51 -0.94 -3.16
C LYS A 221 23.10 -1.81 -1.96
N VAL A 222 22.68 -1.22 -0.85
CA VAL A 222 22.12 -2.01 0.28
C VAL A 222 20.71 -2.44 -0.08
N MET A 223 19.84 -1.54 -0.54
CA MET A 223 18.48 -1.85 -0.96
C MET A 223 18.44 -2.90 -2.06
N SER A 224 19.38 -2.89 -3.01
CA SER A 224 19.46 -3.92 -4.06
C SER A 224 19.84 -5.32 -3.53
N LYS A 225 20.28 -5.41 -2.27
CA LYS A 225 20.63 -6.66 -1.59
C LYS A 225 19.59 -7.06 -0.54
N GLU A 226 18.67 -6.16 -0.19
CA GLU A 226 17.58 -6.47 0.73
C GLU A 226 16.51 -7.31 0.01
N PRO A 227 15.93 -8.32 0.68
CA PRO A 227 14.85 -9.09 0.11
C PRO A 227 13.58 -8.24 -0.01
N LEU A 228 12.63 -8.65 -0.87
CA LEU A 228 11.35 -7.96 -1.03
C LEU A 228 10.53 -7.91 0.27
N TYR A 229 10.65 -8.94 1.10
CA TYR A 229 10.13 -8.98 2.46
C TYR A 229 11.02 -9.84 3.36
N THR A 230 10.86 -9.66 4.68
CA THR A 230 11.52 -10.50 5.66
C THR A 230 10.47 -11.26 6.47
N LEU A 231 10.76 -12.53 6.76
CA LEU A 231 9.95 -13.35 7.65
C LEU A 231 10.70 -13.55 8.95
N ARG A 232 10.06 -13.18 10.07
CA ARG A 232 10.59 -13.42 11.40
C ARG A 232 9.76 -14.48 12.11
N ALA A 233 10.30 -15.68 12.21
CA ALA A 233 9.69 -16.73 13.02
C ALA A 233 9.75 -16.33 14.51
N LEU A 234 8.59 -16.33 15.17
CA LEU A 234 8.46 -16.11 16.60
C LEU A 234 7.88 -17.38 17.24
N PRO A 235 8.38 -17.80 18.42
CA PRO A 235 7.77 -18.91 19.14
C PRO A 235 6.31 -18.59 19.46
N ALA A 236 5.40 -19.35 18.85
CA ALA A 236 3.96 -19.21 19.02
C ALA A 236 3.31 -20.61 18.97
N PRO A 237 2.22 -20.85 19.74
CA PRO A 237 1.44 -22.06 19.56
C PRO A 237 0.85 -22.10 18.16
N ARG A 238 0.78 -23.29 17.57
CA ARG A 238 0.15 -23.48 16.25
C ARG A 238 -1.35 -23.24 16.39
N SER A 239 -1.88 -22.26 15.65
CA SER A 239 -3.34 -22.13 15.49
C SER A 239 -3.84 -23.10 14.44
N ALA A 240 -4.96 -23.76 14.74
CA ALA A 240 -5.71 -24.50 13.74
C ALA A 240 -6.50 -23.52 12.86
N TRP A 241 -6.77 -23.93 11.61
CA TRP A 241 -7.70 -23.20 10.76
C TRP A 241 -9.08 -23.11 11.45
N PRO A 242 -9.74 -21.95 11.46
CA PRO A 242 -11.10 -21.85 11.96
C PRO A 242 -12.01 -22.76 11.14
N PRO A 243 -12.94 -23.50 11.80
CA PRO A 243 -13.84 -24.39 11.10
C PRO A 243 -14.65 -23.60 10.07
N ALA A 244 -14.69 -24.11 8.83
CA ALA A 244 -15.51 -23.50 7.79
C ALA A 244 -16.98 -23.58 8.21
N ALA A 245 -17.73 -22.48 8.11
CA ALA A 245 -19.14 -22.46 8.46
C ALA A 245 -19.89 -23.51 7.60
N PRO A 246 -20.70 -24.41 8.21
CA PRO A 246 -21.44 -25.40 7.45
C PRO A 246 -22.57 -24.72 6.65
N ARG A 247 -22.53 -24.89 5.32
CA ARG A 247 -23.54 -24.54 4.30
C ARG A 247 -23.64 -23.06 3.86
N ASN A 248 -22.71 -22.65 2.98
CA ASN A 248 -22.84 -21.74 1.82
C ASN A 248 -21.47 -21.15 1.42
N VAL A 249 -20.42 -21.97 1.34
CA VAL A 249 -19.05 -21.46 1.19
C VAL A 249 -18.59 -21.65 -0.24
N ASP A 250 -18.36 -20.54 -0.96
CA ASP A 250 -17.69 -20.46 -2.27
C ASP A 250 -16.20 -20.87 -2.19
N PHE A 251 -15.84 -21.89 -1.39
CA PHE A 251 -14.46 -22.33 -1.12
C PHE A 251 -13.47 -21.18 -0.86
N LYS A 252 -13.93 -20.10 -0.22
CA LYS A 252 -13.14 -18.89 0.00
C LYS A 252 -11.92 -19.18 0.89
N PRO A 253 -10.68 -18.99 0.42
CA PRO A 253 -9.48 -19.46 1.12
C PRO A 253 -9.37 -18.98 2.57
N LEU A 254 -9.71 -17.71 2.82
CA LEU A 254 -9.54 -17.07 4.12
C LEU A 254 -10.84 -16.96 4.94
N ALA A 255 -11.89 -17.70 4.57
CA ALA A 255 -13.15 -17.68 5.31
C ALA A 255 -12.94 -17.89 6.82
N GLY A 256 -13.52 -17.05 7.67
CA GLY A 256 -13.39 -17.17 9.13
C GLY A 256 -12.05 -16.74 9.73
N ILE A 257 -11.07 -16.33 8.91
CA ILE A 257 -9.87 -15.63 9.39
C ILE A 257 -10.25 -14.19 9.73
N ARG A 258 -9.80 -13.70 10.88
CA ARG A 258 -10.02 -12.34 11.36
C ARG A 258 -8.74 -11.52 11.28
N VAL A 259 -8.83 -10.38 10.61
CA VAL A 259 -7.71 -9.46 10.39
C VAL A 259 -8.02 -8.12 11.03
N VAL A 260 -7.12 -7.64 11.87
CA VAL A 260 -7.10 -6.26 12.35
C VAL A 260 -6.14 -5.47 11.47
N ASP A 261 -6.66 -4.48 10.75
CA ASP A 261 -5.89 -3.61 9.88
C ASP A 261 -5.64 -2.26 10.56
N PHE A 262 -4.44 -2.08 11.12
CA PHE A 262 -3.97 -0.83 11.70
C PHE A 262 -3.10 -0.08 10.70
N SER A 263 -3.73 0.46 9.65
CA SER A 263 -3.02 1.16 8.58
C SER A 263 -3.81 2.32 7.95
N ARG A 264 -3.11 3.11 7.11
CA ARG A 264 -3.65 4.26 6.37
C ARG A 264 -3.07 4.31 4.95
N VAL A 265 -3.66 5.16 4.11
CA VAL A 265 -3.18 5.45 2.76
C VAL A 265 -3.29 4.23 1.81
N ILE A 266 -2.18 3.65 1.29
CA ILE A 266 -2.24 2.75 0.12
C ILE A 266 -1.74 1.32 0.43
N ALA A 267 -0.45 1.15 0.77
CA ALA A 267 0.21 -0.16 0.72
C ALA A 267 -0.46 -1.24 1.59
N ALA A 268 -0.58 -1.00 2.90
CA ALA A 268 -1.24 -1.93 3.81
C ALA A 268 -2.76 -2.05 3.58
N PRO A 269 -3.51 -0.97 3.26
CA PRO A 269 -4.91 -1.10 2.87
C PRO A 269 -5.16 -1.96 1.64
N VAL A 270 -4.24 -2.00 0.66
CA VAL A 270 -4.33 -2.93 -0.48
C VAL A 270 -4.20 -4.38 0.00
N VAL A 271 -3.25 -4.67 0.88
CA VAL A 271 -3.08 -6.03 1.45
C VAL A 271 -4.35 -6.49 2.13
N SER A 272 -4.89 -5.68 3.05
CA SER A 272 -6.11 -6.06 3.79
C SER A 272 -7.35 -6.10 2.90
N LYS A 273 -7.42 -5.32 1.81
CA LYS A 273 -8.47 -5.44 0.77
C LYS A 273 -8.40 -6.80 0.10
N ILE A 274 -7.22 -7.25 -0.30
CA ILE A 274 -7.02 -8.56 -0.92
C ILE A 274 -7.45 -9.68 0.05
N LEU A 275 -7.08 -9.59 1.33
CA LEU A 275 -7.51 -10.58 2.33
C LEU A 275 -9.04 -10.63 2.47
N ALA A 276 -9.72 -9.47 2.46
CA ALA A 276 -11.17 -9.39 2.49
C ALA A 276 -11.82 -10.06 1.26
N VAL A 277 -11.28 -9.79 0.05
CA VAL A 277 -11.73 -10.44 -1.20
C VAL A 277 -11.60 -11.97 -1.12
N LEU A 278 -10.51 -12.46 -0.52
CA LEU A 278 -10.28 -13.89 -0.29
C LEU A 278 -11.12 -14.49 0.85
N GLY A 279 -11.97 -13.69 1.51
CA GLY A 279 -12.98 -14.13 2.48
C GLY A 279 -12.66 -13.87 3.95
N ALA A 280 -11.57 -13.18 4.27
CA ALA A 280 -11.27 -12.79 5.65
C ALA A 280 -12.27 -11.75 6.17
N GLU A 281 -12.59 -11.81 7.46
CA GLU A 281 -13.25 -10.72 8.16
C GLU A 281 -12.20 -9.67 8.53
N VAL A 282 -12.27 -8.49 7.90
CA VAL A 282 -11.27 -7.42 8.09
C VAL A 282 -11.90 -6.26 8.85
N VAL A 283 -11.32 -5.90 9.99
CA VAL A 283 -11.65 -4.71 10.76
C VAL A 283 -10.49 -3.73 10.66
N LYS A 284 -10.70 -2.64 9.93
CA LYS A 284 -9.76 -1.50 9.88
C LYS A 284 -9.95 -0.66 11.14
N VAL A 285 -8.85 -0.42 11.84
CA VAL A 285 -8.81 0.47 13.00
C VAL A 285 -8.30 1.82 12.54
N SER A 286 -9.20 2.79 12.53
CA SER A 286 -8.94 4.17 12.11
C SER A 286 -9.14 5.11 13.30
N TRP A 287 -8.80 6.40 13.14
CA TRP A 287 -9.24 7.42 14.08
C TRP A 287 -9.61 8.69 13.33
N SER A 288 -10.84 9.18 13.51
CA SER A 288 -11.36 10.38 12.86
C SER A 288 -10.57 11.65 13.19
N GLY A 289 -9.81 11.66 14.29
CA GLY A 289 -8.90 12.74 14.65
C GLY A 289 -7.53 12.70 13.96
N LEU A 290 -7.28 11.75 13.05
CA LEU A 290 -6.07 11.71 12.21
C LEU A 290 -6.39 12.00 10.76
N PRO A 291 -5.49 12.69 10.03
CA PRO A 291 -5.68 12.87 8.60
C PRO A 291 -5.51 11.54 7.88
N ASP A 292 -6.21 11.37 6.76
CA ASP A 292 -6.03 10.28 5.82
C ASP A 292 -6.40 10.76 4.41
N HIS A 293 -6.09 9.97 3.40
CA HIS A 293 -6.45 10.30 2.02
C HIS A 293 -7.84 9.74 1.70
N GLY A 294 -8.89 10.47 2.12
CA GLY A 294 -10.28 10.00 2.09
C GLY A 294 -10.75 9.45 0.74
N PHE A 295 -10.25 10.01 -0.36
CA PHE A 295 -10.52 9.54 -1.73
C PHE A 295 -10.24 8.05 -1.92
N LEU A 296 -9.23 7.51 -1.23
CA LEU A 296 -8.84 6.11 -1.35
C LEU A 296 -9.81 5.15 -0.65
N TRP A 297 -10.63 5.63 0.28
CA TRP A 297 -11.49 4.77 1.11
C TRP A 297 -12.53 4.00 0.28
N VAL A 298 -13.00 4.54 -0.83
CA VAL A 298 -14.07 3.91 -1.63
C VAL A 298 -13.62 2.57 -2.21
N ASP A 299 -12.41 2.50 -2.76
CA ASP A 299 -11.81 1.24 -3.24
C ASP A 299 -11.14 0.48 -2.09
N LEU A 300 -10.26 1.16 -1.33
CA LEU A 300 -9.39 0.50 -0.36
C LEU A 300 -10.09 0.10 0.94
N SER A 301 -11.35 0.46 1.18
CA SER A 301 -12.13 -0.06 2.32
C SER A 301 -13.20 -1.09 1.90
N ALA A 302 -13.28 -1.43 0.61
CA ALA A 302 -14.23 -2.43 0.13
C ALA A 302 -14.04 -3.78 0.83
N GLY A 303 -15.14 -4.35 1.32
CA GLY A 303 -15.15 -5.63 2.04
C GLY A 303 -14.70 -5.55 3.51
N LYS A 304 -14.40 -4.37 4.04
CA LYS A 304 -13.92 -4.18 5.42
C LYS A 304 -14.98 -3.50 6.30
N ARG A 305 -14.85 -3.69 7.61
CA ARG A 305 -15.53 -2.89 8.63
C ARG A 305 -14.54 -1.87 9.19
N ASP A 306 -15.01 -0.69 9.54
CA ASP A 306 -14.17 0.35 10.16
C ASP A 306 -14.54 0.51 11.64
N ALA A 307 -13.53 0.72 12.48
CA ALA A 307 -13.66 1.02 13.89
C ALA A 307 -12.86 2.29 14.21
N ASP A 308 -13.57 3.37 14.57
CA ASP A 308 -12.99 4.64 14.99
C ASP A 308 -12.49 4.54 16.45
N ILE A 309 -11.19 4.29 16.62
CA ILE A 309 -10.55 4.04 17.92
C ILE A 309 -9.35 4.96 18.11
N ASN A 310 -9.40 5.80 19.13
CA ASN A 310 -8.27 6.61 19.55
C ASN A 310 -7.31 5.81 20.46
N LEU A 311 -6.25 5.21 19.88
CA LEU A 311 -5.24 4.46 20.65
C LEU A 311 -4.42 5.32 21.64
N LYS A 312 -4.61 6.64 21.70
CA LYS A 312 -4.01 7.48 22.74
C LYS A 312 -4.81 7.49 24.05
N SER A 313 -6.08 7.11 24.02
CA SER A 313 -6.91 6.99 25.23
C SER A 313 -6.82 5.57 25.80
N ASP A 314 -7.12 5.42 27.09
CA ASP A 314 -7.08 4.10 27.73
C ASP A 314 -8.26 3.23 27.28
N GLU A 315 -9.43 3.82 27.04
CA GLU A 315 -10.59 3.14 26.45
C GLU A 315 -10.28 2.63 25.03
N GLY A 316 -9.56 3.43 24.23
CA GLY A 316 -9.17 3.03 22.88
C GLY A 316 -8.17 1.88 22.88
N LYS A 317 -7.21 1.88 23.82
CA LYS A 317 -6.29 0.75 24.01
C LYS A 317 -7.03 -0.50 24.47
N GLU A 318 -8.02 -0.37 25.34
CA GLU A 318 -8.85 -1.50 25.79
C GLU A 318 -9.65 -2.09 24.62
N ALA A 319 -10.31 -1.23 23.83
CA ALA A 319 -11.06 -1.63 22.64
C ALA A 319 -10.16 -2.33 21.59
N PHE A 320 -8.98 -1.76 21.32
CA PHE A 320 -8.01 -2.38 20.41
C PHE A 320 -7.50 -3.73 20.95
N SER A 321 -7.23 -3.82 22.25
CA SER A 321 -6.86 -5.09 22.89
C SER A 321 -7.96 -6.14 22.75
N ALA A 322 -9.24 -5.74 22.87
CA ALA A 322 -10.38 -6.64 22.69
C ALA A 322 -10.49 -7.17 21.26
N LEU A 323 -10.23 -6.33 20.24
CA LEU A 323 -10.16 -6.77 18.85
C LEU A 323 -9.03 -7.78 18.64
N LEU A 324 -7.83 -7.50 19.17
CA LEU A 324 -6.65 -8.37 19.03
C LEU A 324 -6.82 -9.74 19.69
N LYS A 325 -7.58 -9.84 20.79
CA LYS A 325 -7.88 -11.13 21.44
C LYS A 325 -8.60 -12.11 20.50
N GLY A 326 -9.41 -11.60 19.59
CA GLY A 326 -10.19 -12.39 18.64
C GLY A 326 -9.65 -12.41 17.22
N ALA A 327 -8.47 -11.83 16.97
CA ALA A 327 -7.86 -11.72 15.65
C ALA A 327 -6.87 -12.86 15.39
N ASP A 328 -6.68 -13.21 14.12
CA ASP A 328 -5.64 -14.14 13.68
C ASP A 328 -4.42 -13.38 13.14
N VAL A 329 -4.67 -12.23 12.50
CA VAL A 329 -3.65 -11.39 11.86
C VAL A 329 -3.82 -9.94 12.28
N LEU A 330 -2.71 -9.27 12.60
CA LEU A 330 -2.62 -7.83 12.72
C LEU A 330 -1.72 -7.30 11.59
N ILE A 331 -2.21 -6.29 10.87
CA ILE A 331 -1.42 -5.54 9.89
C ILE A 331 -1.08 -4.18 10.52
N ASP A 332 0.21 -3.89 10.69
CA ASP A 332 0.70 -2.57 11.09
C ASP A 332 1.27 -1.82 9.88
N GLY A 333 0.57 -0.77 9.44
CA GLY A 333 1.02 0.09 8.34
C GLY A 333 1.71 1.38 8.81
N TYR A 334 1.94 1.56 10.11
CA TYR A 334 2.61 2.75 10.63
C TYR A 334 4.13 2.61 10.62
N ARG A 335 4.83 3.74 10.79
CA ARG A 335 6.29 3.75 10.89
C ARG A 335 6.76 2.85 12.05
N PRO A 336 7.93 2.18 11.92
CA PRO A 336 8.49 1.35 12.98
C PRO A 336 8.45 2.03 14.36
N GLY A 337 7.96 1.30 15.35
CA GLY A 337 7.87 1.75 16.74
C GLY A 337 6.64 2.60 17.10
N VAL A 338 5.78 2.99 16.14
CA VAL A 338 4.53 3.71 16.46
C VAL A 338 3.62 2.86 17.34
N LEU A 339 3.33 1.63 16.93
CA LEU A 339 2.44 0.73 17.67
C LEU A 339 2.99 0.40 19.08
N GLN A 340 4.31 0.24 19.20
CA GLN A 340 4.98 0.07 20.49
C GLN A 340 4.81 1.29 21.41
N ARG A 341 4.97 2.52 20.89
CA ARG A 341 4.73 3.75 21.67
C ARG A 341 3.28 3.92 22.10
N LEU A 342 2.34 3.32 21.37
CA LEU A 342 0.92 3.26 21.74
C LEU A 342 0.61 2.17 22.80
N GLY A 343 1.63 1.40 23.23
CA GLY A 343 1.50 0.39 24.29
C GLY A 343 1.48 -1.06 23.79
N PHE A 344 1.56 -1.29 22.48
CA PHE A 344 1.41 -2.61 21.86
C PHE A 344 2.75 -3.15 21.34
N ALA A 345 3.74 -3.19 22.23
CA ALA A 345 5.03 -3.83 21.95
C ALA A 345 4.84 -5.35 21.69
N PRO A 346 5.76 -6.04 20.98
CA PRO A 346 5.62 -7.47 20.65
C PRO A 346 5.28 -8.38 21.85
N GLN A 347 5.88 -8.12 23.01
CA GLN A 347 5.61 -8.86 24.25
C GLN A 347 4.20 -8.63 24.80
N VAL A 348 3.60 -7.46 24.55
CA VAL A 348 2.21 -7.14 24.92
C VAL A 348 1.27 -7.85 23.95
N LEU A 349 1.53 -7.78 22.64
CA LEU A 349 0.76 -8.50 21.62
C LEU A 349 0.70 -10.01 21.91
N ARG A 350 1.84 -10.62 22.25
CA ARG A 350 1.91 -12.05 22.62
C ARG A 350 1.13 -12.39 23.89
N LYS A 351 1.05 -11.48 24.86
CA LYS A 351 0.21 -11.67 26.07
C LYS A 351 -1.27 -11.57 25.74
N ILE A 352 -1.65 -10.66 24.84
CA ILE A 352 -3.04 -10.47 24.41
C ILE A 352 -3.51 -11.70 23.61
N ASN A 353 -2.68 -12.16 22.67
CA ASN A 353 -2.98 -13.28 21.81
C ASN A 353 -1.68 -14.03 21.45
N PRO A 354 -1.43 -15.20 22.08
CA PRO A 354 -0.22 -15.99 21.86
C PRO A 354 0.00 -16.43 20.41
N SER A 355 -1.07 -16.69 19.66
CA SER A 355 -1.04 -17.20 18.28
C SER A 355 -1.05 -16.12 17.20
N LEU A 356 -1.16 -14.84 17.56
CA LEU A 356 -1.31 -13.74 16.59
C LEU A 356 -0.15 -13.69 15.57
N VAL A 357 -0.48 -13.54 14.29
CA VAL A 357 0.46 -13.18 13.22
C VAL A 357 0.51 -11.66 13.10
N TYR A 358 1.68 -11.05 13.20
CA TYR A 358 1.85 -9.59 13.16
C TYR A 358 3.26 -9.16 12.74
#